data_AF-A0AAJ2SHY8-F1
#
_entry.id   AF-A0AAJ2SHY8-F1
#
_cell.length_a   1.000
_cell.length_b   1.000
_cell.length_c   1.000
_cell.angle_alpha   90.00
_cell.angle_beta   90.00
_cell.angle_gamma   90.00
#
_symmetry.space_group_name_H-M   'P 1'
#
loop_
_entity.id
_entity.type
_entity.pdbx_description
1 polymer ?
#
loop_
_entity_poly.entity_id
_entity_poly.type
_entity_poly.pdbx_seq_one_letter_code
_entity_poly.pdbx_strand_id
1 'polypeptide(L)'
;MNKKGDIIVIENNQRDKNLFIEVFKELGFSNKIAYFKSGKEAYNTIIKNKVNPFLIFSDIVLLQMEDHKLIDRTYKNVSKELNCPYMFFTTAVAQSFIIDAYSNPTKSYFVKPYNYEKFKNTIKSIIEYWLKAEKMTHHIDKKVLKIETSD
;
A
#
# COMPACT_ATOMS: atom_id res chain seq x y z
N MET A 1 10.57 -6.20 4.49
CA MET A 1 10.41 -5.35 3.29
C MET A 1 11.59 -5.53 2.33
N ASN A 2 11.29 -5.85 1.08
CA ASN A 2 12.25 -5.98 0.00
C ASN A 2 12.41 -4.64 -0.75
N LYS A 3 13.41 -3.82 -0.42
CA LYS A 3 13.60 -2.48 -1.01
C LYS A 3 13.90 -2.50 -2.52
N LYS A 4 14.34 -3.64 -3.07
CA LYS A 4 14.61 -3.84 -4.50
C LYS A 4 13.44 -4.50 -5.24
N GLY A 5 12.36 -4.85 -4.53
CA GLY A 5 11.19 -5.50 -5.11
C GLY A 5 10.39 -4.57 -6.00
N ASP A 6 9.48 -5.14 -6.78
CA ASP A 6 8.62 -4.36 -7.66
C ASP A 6 7.68 -3.46 -6.85
N ILE A 7 7.36 -2.30 -7.41
CA ILE A 7 6.27 -1.45 -6.93
C ILE A 7 5.01 -1.84 -7.70
N ILE A 8 3.96 -2.17 -6.97
CA ILE A 8 2.69 -2.59 -7.55
C ILE A 8 1.73 -1.40 -7.57
N VAL A 9 1.06 -1.17 -8.69
CA VAL A 9 -0.01 -0.17 -8.83
C VAL A 9 -1.28 -0.86 -9.31
N ILE A 10 -2.34 -0.78 -8.51
CA ILE A 10 -3.66 -1.33 -8.82
C ILE A 10 -4.59 -0.17 -9.13
N GLU A 11 -4.84 0.04 -10.41
CA GLU A 11 -5.59 1.18 -10.94
C GLU A 11 -6.25 0.79 -12.27
N ASN A 12 -7.58 0.90 -12.35
CA ASN A 12 -8.35 0.58 -13.54
C ASN A 12 -8.57 1.81 -14.44
N ASN A 13 -8.43 3.01 -13.88
CA ASN A 13 -8.62 4.25 -14.61
C ASN A 13 -7.37 4.52 -15.45
N GLN A 14 -7.53 4.54 -16.76
CA GLN A 14 -6.41 4.70 -17.67
C GLN A 14 -5.69 6.05 -17.52
N ARG A 15 -6.43 7.12 -17.18
CA ARG A 15 -5.85 8.44 -16.94
C ARG A 15 -4.96 8.44 -15.70
N ASP A 16 -5.45 7.87 -14.61
CA ASP A 16 -4.68 7.80 -13.36
C ASP A 16 -3.48 6.86 -13.49
N LYS A 17 -3.64 5.74 -14.20
CA LYS A 17 -2.53 4.86 -14.56
C LYS A 17 -1.45 5.60 -15.36
N ASN A 18 -1.83 6.40 -16.36
CA ASN A 18 -0.88 7.19 -17.15
C ASN A 18 -0.15 8.22 -16.28
N LEU A 19 -0.86 8.85 -15.34
CA LEU A 19 -0.28 9.77 -14.38
C LEU A 19 0.81 9.09 -13.52
N PHE A 20 0.54 7.88 -13.02
CA PHE A 20 1.56 7.07 -12.33
C PHE A 20 2.75 6.77 -13.25
N ILE A 21 2.52 6.33 -14.48
CA ILE A 21 3.59 6.01 -15.44
C ILE A 21 4.52 7.21 -15.67
N GLU A 22 3.94 8.38 -15.93
CA GLU A 22 4.69 9.62 -16.15
C GLU A 22 5.52 9.99 -14.93
N VAL A 23 4.91 9.99 -13.74
CA VAL A 23 5.59 10.31 -12.48
C VAL A 23 6.72 9.32 -12.17
N PHE A 24 6.48 8.02 -12.30
CA PHE A 24 7.52 7.02 -12.04
C PHE A 24 8.67 7.12 -13.04
N LYS A 25 8.38 7.42 -14.30
CA LYS A 25 9.40 7.64 -15.33
C LYS A 25 10.27 8.86 -15.01
N GLU A 26 9.65 9.97 -14.57
CA GLU A 26 10.39 11.19 -14.20
C GLU A 26 11.22 11.01 -12.93
N LEU A 27 10.69 10.31 -11.92
CA LEU A 27 11.39 10.09 -10.65
C LEU A 27 12.56 9.10 -10.76
N GLY A 28 12.59 8.25 -11.79
CA GLY A 28 13.76 7.44 -12.12
C GLY A 28 14.13 6.38 -11.08
N PHE A 29 13.18 5.89 -10.28
CA PHE A 29 13.45 4.83 -9.31
C PHE A 29 13.83 3.52 -9.99
N SER A 30 14.76 2.78 -9.39
CA SER A 30 15.26 1.50 -9.94
C SER A 30 14.26 0.34 -9.87
N ASN A 31 13.22 0.46 -9.05
CA ASN A 31 12.20 -0.57 -8.89
C ASN A 31 11.37 -0.68 -10.17
N LYS A 32 11.10 -1.91 -10.63
CA LYS A 32 10.14 -2.13 -11.71
C LYS A 32 8.74 -1.79 -11.21
N ILE A 33 7.91 -1.24 -12.08
CA ILE A 33 6.52 -0.94 -11.75
C ILE A 33 5.60 -1.93 -12.47
N ALA A 34 4.80 -2.67 -11.71
CA ALA A 34 3.79 -3.58 -12.25
C ALA A 34 2.39 -2.99 -12.08
N TYR A 35 1.63 -2.93 -13.16
CA TYR A 35 0.30 -2.31 -13.19
C TYR A 35 -0.78 -3.36 -13.37
N PHE A 36 -1.79 -3.32 -12.52
CA PHE A 36 -2.95 -4.22 -12.54
C PHE A 36 -4.24 -3.42 -12.60
N LYS A 37 -5.25 -3.95 -13.29
CA LYS A 37 -6.56 -3.28 -13.42
C LYS A 37 -7.54 -3.69 -12.32
N SER A 38 -7.21 -4.73 -11.56
CA SER A 38 -8.07 -5.28 -10.52
C SER A 38 -7.24 -5.84 -9.37
N GLY A 39 -7.83 -5.84 -8.18
CA GLY A 39 -7.28 -6.45 -6.99
C GLY A 39 -7.09 -7.95 -7.14
N LYS A 40 -8.08 -8.61 -7.74
CA LYS A 40 -8.03 -10.05 -8.07
C LYS A 40 -6.85 -10.42 -8.97
N GLU A 41 -6.60 -9.65 -10.03
CA GLU A 41 -5.47 -9.88 -10.95
C GLU A 41 -4.13 -9.70 -10.25
N ALA A 42 -4.00 -8.63 -9.46
CA ALA A 42 -2.81 -8.37 -8.66
C ALA A 42 -2.57 -9.51 -7.65
N TYR A 43 -3.59 -9.91 -6.89
CA TYR A 43 -3.49 -10.99 -5.91
C TYR A 43 -3.04 -12.31 -6.54
N ASN A 44 -3.71 -12.71 -7.63
CA ASN A 44 -3.37 -13.93 -8.35
C ASN A 44 -1.94 -13.89 -8.86
N THR A 45 -1.44 -12.75 -9.32
CA THR A 45 -0.07 -12.62 -9.81
C THR A 45 0.95 -12.64 -8.67
N ILE A 46 0.69 -11.90 -7.59
CA ILE A 46 1.62 -11.73 -6.48
C ILE A 46 1.74 -13.01 -5.67
N ILE A 47 0.63 -13.61 -5.26
CA ILE A 47 0.65 -14.81 -4.41
C ILE A 47 1.08 -16.04 -5.20
N LYS A 48 0.50 -16.26 -6.39
CA LYS A 48 0.82 -17.45 -7.20
C LYS A 48 2.29 -17.48 -7.61
N ASN A 49 2.87 -16.32 -7.95
CA ASN A 49 4.27 -16.23 -8.36
C ASN A 49 5.21 -15.92 -7.19
N LYS A 50 4.71 -15.89 -5.94
CA LYS A 50 5.47 -15.56 -4.73
C LYS A 50 6.30 -14.27 -4.88
N VAL A 51 5.71 -13.26 -5.52
CA VAL A 51 6.35 -11.95 -5.69
C VAL A 51 6.48 -11.30 -4.31
N ASN A 52 7.65 -10.76 -4.01
CA ASN A 52 7.92 -10.01 -2.78
C ASN A 52 8.06 -8.52 -3.13
N PRO A 53 6.94 -7.77 -3.23
CA PRO A 53 6.96 -6.39 -3.67
C PRO A 53 7.62 -5.48 -2.63
N PHE A 54 8.11 -4.35 -3.11
CA PHE A 54 8.59 -3.29 -2.24
C PHE A 54 7.42 -2.51 -1.62
N LEU A 55 6.50 -2.05 -2.47
CA LEU A 55 5.33 -1.26 -2.09
C LEU A 55 4.14 -1.64 -2.96
N ILE A 56 2.94 -1.50 -2.41
CA ILE A 56 1.69 -1.65 -3.15
C ILE A 56 0.88 -0.36 -3.02
N PHE A 57 0.44 0.16 -4.16
CA PHE A 57 -0.50 1.26 -4.29
C PHE A 57 -1.80 0.74 -4.89
N SER A 58 -2.94 1.10 -4.31
CA SER A 58 -4.25 0.62 -4.79
C SER A 58 -5.32 1.69 -4.68
N ASP A 59 -6.14 1.84 -5.72
CA ASP A 59 -7.36 2.63 -5.62
C ASP A 59 -8.40 1.88 -4.78
N ILE A 60 -8.80 2.49 -3.68
CA ILE A 60 -9.81 1.96 -2.78
C ILE A 60 -11.20 1.83 -3.40
N VAL A 61 -11.57 2.66 -4.38
CA VAL A 61 -12.87 2.54 -5.05
C VAL A 61 -12.96 1.20 -5.78
N LEU A 62 -11.84 0.71 -6.32
CA LEU A 62 -11.77 -0.61 -6.95
C LEU A 62 -11.91 -1.74 -5.95
N LEU A 63 -11.40 -1.53 -4.74
CA LEU A 63 -11.60 -2.43 -3.62
C LEU A 63 -13.02 -2.42 -3.07
N GLN A 64 -13.89 -1.50 -3.50
CA GLN A 64 -15.30 -1.54 -3.15
C GLN A 64 -16.16 -2.22 -4.22
N MET A 65 -15.71 -2.18 -5.48
CA MET A 65 -16.43 -2.79 -6.60
C MET A 65 -16.22 -4.31 -6.68
N GLU A 66 -15.15 -4.83 -6.10
CA GLU A 66 -14.90 -6.26 -6.00
C GLU A 66 -15.61 -6.89 -4.78
N ASP A 67 -15.79 -8.22 -4.76
CA ASP A 67 -16.43 -8.91 -3.63
C ASP A 67 -15.68 -8.64 -2.31
N HIS A 68 -16.32 -7.89 -1.41
CA HIS A 68 -15.77 -7.46 -0.14
C HIS A 68 -15.24 -8.60 0.73
N LYS A 69 -15.81 -9.82 0.65
CA LYS A 69 -15.30 -10.97 1.42
C LYS A 69 -13.96 -11.47 0.90
N LEU A 70 -13.72 -11.35 -0.41
CA LEU A 70 -12.44 -11.66 -1.03
C LEU A 70 -11.40 -10.61 -0.61
N ILE A 71 -11.76 -9.33 -0.69
CA ILE A 71 -10.91 -8.18 -0.36
C ILE A 71 -10.50 -8.17 1.11
N ASP A 72 -11.44 -8.35 2.04
CA ASP A 72 -11.13 -8.25 3.48
C ASP A 72 -10.27 -9.43 3.95
N ARG A 73 -10.38 -10.60 3.32
CA ARG A 73 -9.47 -11.75 3.55
C ARG A 73 -8.12 -11.57 2.86
N THR A 74 -8.14 -11.04 1.63
CA THR A 74 -6.94 -10.81 0.82
C THR A 74 -6.07 -9.70 1.43
N TYR A 75 -6.56 -8.47 1.61
CA TYR A 75 -5.69 -7.33 1.93
C TYR A 75 -5.27 -7.22 3.39
N LYS A 76 -6.13 -7.67 4.31
CA LYS A 76 -5.86 -7.62 5.76
C LYS A 76 -4.72 -8.57 6.14
N ASN A 77 -4.56 -9.66 5.37
CA ASN A 77 -3.47 -10.62 5.53
C ASN A 77 -2.30 -10.36 4.58
N VAL A 78 -2.53 -9.87 3.35
CA VAL A 78 -1.48 -9.63 2.35
C VAL A 78 -0.37 -8.70 2.84
N SER A 79 -0.66 -7.62 3.56
CA SER A 79 0.42 -6.75 4.09
C SER A 79 1.31 -7.48 5.11
N LYS A 80 0.72 -8.33 5.95
CA LYS A 80 1.42 -9.16 6.94
C LYS A 80 2.16 -10.33 6.26
N GLU A 81 1.52 -11.00 5.31
CA GLU A 81 2.05 -12.14 4.57
C GLU A 81 3.18 -11.73 3.63
N LEU A 82 3.07 -10.59 2.95
CA LEU A 82 4.09 -10.07 2.03
C LEU A 82 5.15 -9.22 2.71
N ASN A 83 4.93 -8.81 3.97
CA ASN A 83 5.85 -7.97 4.74
C ASN A 83 6.29 -6.70 3.95
N CYS A 84 5.31 -6.07 3.30
CA CYS A 84 5.45 -4.85 2.51
C CYS A 84 4.32 -3.85 2.85
N PRO A 85 4.61 -2.54 2.80
CA PRO A 85 3.60 -1.50 2.96
C PRO A 85 2.55 -1.54 1.85
N TYR A 86 1.28 -1.46 2.26
CA TYR A 86 0.14 -1.35 1.37
C TYR A 86 -0.51 0.03 1.57
N MET A 87 -0.53 0.83 0.52
CA MET A 87 -1.03 2.21 0.53
C MET A 87 -2.25 2.34 -0.37
N PHE A 88 -3.28 3.00 0.18
CA PHE A 88 -4.53 3.24 -0.55
C PHE A 88 -4.57 4.68 -1.05
N PHE A 89 -4.89 4.85 -2.33
CA PHE A 89 -5.19 6.15 -2.93
C PHE A 89 -6.68 6.26 -3.23
N THR A 90 -7.22 7.48 -3.17
CA THR A 90 -8.63 7.74 -3.49
C THR A 90 -8.90 9.18 -3.86
N THR A 91 -10.03 9.49 -4.49
CA THR A 91 -10.45 10.89 -4.66
C THR A 91 -10.90 11.49 -3.32
N ALA A 92 -10.81 12.81 -3.16
CA ALA A 92 -11.24 13.47 -1.92
C ALA A 92 -12.71 13.16 -1.57
N VAL A 93 -13.57 13.13 -2.60
CA VAL A 93 -14.99 12.78 -2.49
C VAL A 93 -15.15 11.36 -1.99
N ALA A 94 -14.46 10.39 -2.59
CA ALA A 94 -14.53 9.01 -2.14
C ALA A 94 -13.95 8.84 -0.72
N GLN A 95 -12.90 9.57 -0.35
CA GLN A 95 -12.32 9.51 0.99
C GLN A 95 -13.35 9.83 2.08
N SER A 96 -14.17 10.87 1.88
CA SER A 96 -15.23 11.22 2.84
C SER A 96 -16.26 10.11 3.02
N PHE A 97 -16.55 9.32 1.97
CA PHE A 97 -17.46 8.16 2.08
C PHE A 97 -16.78 6.92 2.68
N ILE A 98 -15.45 6.84 2.62
CA ILE A 98 -14.66 5.68 3.05
C ILE A 98 -14.35 5.70 4.54
N ILE A 99 -14.12 6.89 5.11
CA ILE A 99 -13.75 7.06 6.53
C ILE A 99 -14.84 6.46 7.44
N ASP A 100 -16.11 6.55 7.04
CA ASP A 100 -17.24 6.02 7.81
C ASP A 100 -17.41 4.50 7.68
N ALA A 101 -17.01 3.90 6.55
CA ALA A 101 -17.19 2.46 6.30
C ALA A 101 -15.99 1.59 6.72
N TYR A 102 -14.79 2.17 6.82
CA TYR A 102 -13.54 1.44 7.01
C TYR A 102 -12.59 2.11 7.99
N SER A 103 -13.12 2.67 9.09
CA SER A 103 -12.40 3.32 10.19
C SER A 103 -11.42 2.35 10.90
N ASN A 104 -10.40 1.89 10.19
CA ASN A 104 -9.31 1.09 10.72
C ASN A 104 -8.02 1.91 10.59
N PRO A 105 -7.54 2.51 11.69
CA PRO A 105 -6.44 3.47 11.70
C PRO A 105 -5.08 2.90 11.25
N THR A 106 -5.00 1.58 11.00
CA THR A 106 -3.77 0.89 10.56
C THR A 106 -3.50 0.97 9.06
N LYS A 107 -4.41 1.53 8.25
CA LYS A 107 -4.25 1.65 6.80
C LYS A 107 -3.78 3.07 6.44
N SER A 108 -2.71 3.19 5.66
CA SER A 108 -2.25 4.49 5.13
C SER A 108 -3.12 4.91 3.94
N TYR A 109 -3.82 6.03 4.08
CA TYR A 109 -4.70 6.61 3.06
C TYR A 109 -4.13 7.90 2.50
N PHE A 110 -4.25 8.09 1.19
CA PHE A 110 -3.81 9.27 0.50
C PHE A 110 -4.89 9.76 -0.47
N VAL A 111 -5.16 11.06 -0.45
CA VAL A 111 -6.01 11.70 -1.46
C VAL A 111 -5.20 11.88 -2.73
N LYS A 112 -5.72 11.39 -3.86
CA LYS A 112 -5.23 11.67 -5.21
C LYS A 112 -5.22 13.19 -5.39
N PRO A 113 -4.05 13.82 -5.47
CA PRO A 113 -3.99 15.25 -5.73
C PRO A 113 -4.35 15.50 -7.19
N TYR A 114 -5.23 16.48 -7.43
CA TYR A 114 -5.64 16.87 -8.79
C TYR A 114 -4.53 17.57 -9.59
N ASN A 115 -3.40 17.88 -8.96
CA ASN A 115 -2.24 18.55 -9.56
C ASN A 115 -1.08 17.55 -9.71
N TYR A 116 -0.52 17.48 -10.92
CA TYR A 116 0.61 16.64 -11.29
C TYR A 116 1.82 16.78 -10.36
N GLU A 117 2.29 18.02 -10.11
CA GLU A 117 3.47 18.27 -9.28
C GLU A 117 3.25 17.82 -7.83
N LYS A 118 2.03 18.04 -7.31
CA LYS A 118 1.67 17.55 -5.97
C LYS A 118 1.64 16.02 -5.93
N PHE A 119 1.16 15.36 -6.99
CA PHE A 119 1.19 13.91 -7.09
C PHE A 119 2.61 13.37 -7.11
N LYS A 120 3.46 13.92 -7.99
CA LYS A 120 4.87 13.58 -8.10
C LYS A 120 5.59 13.70 -6.76
N ASN A 121 5.43 14.83 -6.08
CA ASN A 121 6.05 15.07 -4.78
C ASN A 121 5.54 14.11 -3.69
N THR A 122 4.26 13.75 -3.73
CA THR A 122 3.65 12.77 -2.81
C THR A 122 4.26 11.39 -3.03
N ILE A 123 4.28 10.91 -4.28
CA ILE A 123 4.87 9.61 -4.65
C ILE A 123 6.35 9.55 -4.28
N LYS A 124 7.12 10.60 -4.59
CA LYS A 124 8.52 10.72 -4.22
C LYS A 124 8.72 10.59 -2.71
N SER A 125 7.97 11.37 -1.92
CA SER A 125 8.09 11.38 -0.46
C SER A 125 7.79 10.01 0.15
N ILE A 126 6.74 9.35 -0.36
CA ILE A 126 6.36 8.00 0.08
C ILE A 126 7.49 7.00 -0.17
N ILE A 127 8.03 6.98 -1.40
CA ILE A 127 9.05 6.00 -1.79
C ILE A 127 10.34 6.24 -1.01
N GLU A 128 10.78 7.50 -0.91
CA GLU A 128 11.97 7.86 -0.14
C GLU A 128 11.82 7.51 1.34
N TYR A 129 10.63 7.72 1.93
CA TYR A 129 10.36 7.32 3.31
C TYR A 129 10.56 5.81 3.50
N TRP A 130 9.93 4.97 2.67
CA TRP A 130 10.05 3.52 2.81
C TRP A 130 11.42 2.96 2.39
N LEU A 131 12.14 3.64 1.49
CA LEU A 131 13.53 3.31 1.17
C LEU A 131 14.45 3.58 2.37
N LYS A 132 14.18 4.63 3.15
CA LYS A 132 14.94 4.96 4.36
C LYS A 132 14.49 4.18 5.60
N ALA A 133 13.22 3.79 5.67
CA ALA A 133 12.67 3.07 6.81
C ALA A 133 13.50 1.82 7.13
N GLU A 134 14.02 1.78 8.36
CA GLU A 134 14.65 0.61 8.93
C GLU A 134 13.60 -0.24 9.65
N LYS A 135 13.88 -1.53 9.84
CA LYS A 135 13.04 -2.35 10.70
C LYS A 135 13.17 -1.83 12.13
N MET A 136 12.12 -1.18 12.64
CA MET A 136 11.88 -1.14 14.08
C MET A 136 11.62 -2.57 14.54
N THR A 137 12.69 -3.29 14.87
CA THR A 137 12.61 -4.56 15.58
C THR A 137 12.12 -4.20 16.98
N HIS A 138 10.83 -4.44 17.26
CA HIS A 138 10.38 -4.42 18.65
C HIS A 138 11.11 -5.55 19.36
N HIS A 139 12.26 -5.25 19.97
CA HIS A 139 12.73 -6.00 21.13
C HIS A 139 11.70 -5.71 22.22
N ILE A 140 10.65 -6.51 22.26
CA ILE A 140 9.88 -6.66 23.48
C ILE A 140 10.84 -7.38 24.42
N ASP A 141 11.60 -6.61 25.20
CA ASP A 141 12.34 -7.13 26.33
C ASP A 141 11.32 -7.77 27.27
N LYS A 142 11.25 -9.11 27.26
CA LYS A 142 10.42 -9.92 28.16
C LYS A 142 10.82 -9.81 29.64
N LYS A 143 11.62 -8.80 30.02
CA LYS A 143 12.15 -8.63 31.37
C LYS A 143 11.23 -7.86 32.32
N VAL A 144 10.13 -7.25 31.83
CA VAL A 144 9.27 -6.38 32.67
C VAL A 144 7.99 -7.08 33.20
N LEU A 145 7.73 -8.34 32.86
CA LEU A 145 6.53 -9.08 33.32
C LEU A 145 6.78 -10.02 34.52
N LYS A 146 7.81 -9.76 35.33
CA LYS A 146 8.01 -10.45 36.62
C LYS A 146 8.20 -9.44 37.74
N ILE A 147 7.21 -8.59 38.01
CA ILE A 147 7.05 -8.01 39.34
C ILE A 147 5.55 -7.98 39.63
N GLU A 148 5.19 -8.43 40.83
CA GLU A 148 3.89 -8.30 41.50
C GLU A 148 2.83 -9.37 41.21
N THR A 149 3.14 -10.62 41.59
CA THR A 149 2.22 -11.41 42.42
C THR A 149 3.04 -12.15 43.47
N SER A 150 3.33 -11.49 44.59
CA SER A 150 3.77 -12.12 45.82
C SER A 150 3.30 -11.22 46.96
N ASP A 151 2.60 -11.86 47.90
CA ASP A 151 2.01 -11.37 49.16
C ASP A 151 0.56 -10.89 49.09
#